data_AF-A0A2V5URW5-F1
#
_entry.id   AF-A0A2V5URW5-F1
#
_cell.length_a   1.000
_cell.length_b   1.000
_cell.length_c   1.000
_cell.angle_alpha   90.00
_cell.angle_beta   90.00
_cell.angle_gamma   90.00
#
_symmetry.space_group_name_H-M   'P 1'
#
loop_
_entity.id
_entity.type
_entity.pdbx_description
1 polymer ?
#
loop_
_entity_poly.entity_id
_entity_poly.type
_entity_poly.pdbx_seq_one_letter_code
_entity_poly.pdbx_strand_id
1 'polypeptide(L)'
;MRAAKGLAILTVTKAGFIGSVRGGIGVVVARTEKGWSGPSAIGTGGLGVGFQAGAEISEFVTVLNTPAAVEAFAKQGNVTLGGNLSVAAGPIGRAAEAGVGLQAAVYTYSRSEGLFAGVSLEGTGIGTRDDANTAYYGRPVAAGDILAGKVEPPAGAQSLLAELSKY
;
A
#
# COMPACT_ATOMS: atom_id res chain seq x y z
N MET A 1 11.71 -13.12 -3.85
CA MET A 1 10.32 -12.94 -3.40
C MET A 1 9.37 -13.94 -4.06
N ARG A 2 9.77 -15.22 -4.20
CA ARG A 2 9.08 -16.20 -5.08
C ARG A 2 7.63 -16.52 -4.70
N ALA A 3 7.21 -16.24 -3.47
CA ALA A 3 5.85 -16.48 -2.98
C ALA A 3 4.96 -15.22 -2.94
N ALA A 4 5.50 -14.02 -3.21
CA ALA A 4 4.74 -12.78 -3.14
C ALA A 4 3.65 -12.75 -4.23
N LYS A 5 2.45 -12.32 -3.85
CA LYS A 5 1.30 -12.14 -4.74
C LYS A 5 1.15 -10.69 -5.20
N GLY A 6 1.79 -9.75 -4.52
CA GLY A 6 1.85 -8.35 -4.92
C GLY A 6 2.86 -7.54 -4.12
N LEU A 7 3.06 -6.30 -4.53
CA LEU A 7 3.86 -5.30 -3.82
C LEU A 7 3.10 -3.98 -3.84
N ALA A 8 3.03 -3.32 -2.68
CA ALA A 8 2.57 -1.94 -2.56
C ALA A 8 3.73 -1.06 -2.13
N ILE A 9 4.01 -0.03 -2.92
CA ILE A 9 5.11 0.92 -2.70
C ILE A 9 4.46 2.28 -2.45
N LEU A 10 4.66 2.88 -1.28
CA LEU A 10 4.09 4.17 -0.93
C LEU A 10 5.13 5.12 -0.36
N THR A 11 5.02 6.40 -0.70
CA THR A 11 5.71 7.47 0.01
C THR A 11 4.66 8.28 0.76
N VAL A 12 4.85 8.43 2.06
CA VAL A 12 3.88 9.07 2.97
C VAL A 12 4.59 10.16 3.76
N THR A 13 4.03 11.36 3.71
CA THR A 13 4.46 12.48 4.55
C THR A 13 3.54 12.58 5.75
N LYS A 14 4.11 12.76 6.93
CA LYS A 14 3.40 13.02 8.19
C LYS A 14 3.96 14.29 8.83
N ALA A 15 3.08 15.17 9.29
CA ALA A 15 3.47 16.35 10.04
C ALA A 15 2.41 16.66 11.10
N GLY A 16 2.83 17.17 12.26
CA GLY A 16 1.89 17.49 13.32
C GLY A 16 2.49 18.17 14.55
N PHE A 17 1.62 18.83 15.31
CA PHE A 17 1.83 19.32 16.67
C PHE A 17 0.48 19.26 17.40
N ILE A 18 0.34 18.37 18.39
CA ILE A 18 -0.94 18.04 19.08
C ILE A 18 -1.98 17.35 18.16
N GLY A 19 -2.17 17.84 16.94
CA GLY A 19 -2.82 17.16 15.84
C GLY A 19 -1.82 16.83 14.73
N SER A 20 -2.11 15.84 13.90
CA SER A 20 -1.28 15.48 12.74
C SER A 20 -2.11 15.26 11.49
N VAL A 21 -1.52 15.61 10.36
CA VAL A 21 -1.98 15.21 9.03
C VAL A 21 -1.00 14.21 8.43
N ARG A 22 -1.51 13.28 7.63
CA ARG A 22 -0.70 12.39 6.81
C ARG A 22 -1.27 12.29 5.41
N GLY A 23 -0.39 12.22 4.43
CA GLY A 23 -0.75 12.14 3.03
C GLY A 23 0.35 11.47 2.24
N GLY A 24 -0.03 10.62 1.29
CA GLY A 24 0.94 9.88 0.50
C GLY A 24 0.34 9.32 -0.77
N ILE A 25 1.22 8.96 -1.68
CA ILE A 25 0.87 8.34 -2.95
C ILE A 25 1.80 7.16 -3.20
N GLY A 26 1.37 6.26 -4.05
CA GLY A 26 2.12 5.07 -4.34
C GLY A 26 1.53 4.28 -5.48
N VAL A 27 2.06 3.07 -5.65
CA VAL A 27 1.56 2.10 -6.62
C VAL A 27 1.45 0.73 -5.98
N VAL A 28 0.49 -0.06 -6.44
CA VAL A 28 0.40 -1.49 -6.18
C VAL A 28 0.55 -2.25 -7.49
N VAL A 29 1.27 -3.37 -7.44
CA VAL A 29 1.46 -4.32 -8.53
C VAL A 29 1.13 -5.72 -8.03
N ALA A 30 0.58 -6.54 -8.91
CA ALA A 30 0.18 -7.90 -8.61
C ALA A 30 0.99 -8.90 -9.44
N ARG A 31 1.24 -10.07 -8.87
CA ARG A 31 1.80 -11.20 -9.62
C ARG A 31 0.64 -11.97 -10.27
N THR A 32 0.70 -12.09 -11.59
CA THR A 32 -0.25 -12.81 -12.43
C THR A 32 0.41 -14.08 -13.00
N GLU A 33 -0.36 -14.91 -13.71
CA GLU A 33 0.16 -16.11 -14.39
C GLU A 33 1.16 -15.75 -15.50
N LYS A 34 1.05 -14.54 -16.08
CA LYS A 34 1.89 -14.06 -17.19
C LYS A 34 3.09 -13.23 -16.74
N GLY A 35 3.29 -13.05 -15.44
CA GLY A 35 4.29 -12.16 -14.87
C GLY A 35 3.66 -11.07 -14.00
N TRP A 36 4.37 -9.96 -13.79
CA TRP A 36 3.86 -8.83 -13.01
C TRP A 36 2.84 -8.02 -13.81
N SER A 37 1.76 -7.59 -13.15
CA SER A 37 0.78 -6.66 -13.71
C SER A 37 1.39 -5.26 -13.91
N GLY A 38 0.69 -4.39 -14.63
CA GLY A 38 0.98 -2.95 -14.58
C GLY A 38 0.76 -2.36 -13.19
N PRO A 39 1.34 -1.17 -12.90
CA PRO A 39 1.12 -0.47 -11.64
C PRO A 39 -0.28 0.13 -11.58
N SER A 40 -0.95 -0.01 -10.44
CA SER A 40 -2.18 0.74 -10.12
C SER A 40 -1.86 1.78 -9.05
N ALA A 41 -2.20 3.04 -9.32
CA ALA A 41 -1.97 4.15 -8.41
C ALA A 41 -2.87 4.06 -7.18
N ILE A 42 -2.27 4.28 -6.01
CA ILE A 42 -2.94 4.33 -4.72
C ILE A 42 -2.58 5.62 -4.00
N GLY A 43 -3.46 6.07 -3.13
CA GLY A 43 -3.28 7.22 -2.26
C GLY A 43 -3.60 6.85 -0.83
N THR A 44 -2.93 7.52 0.10
CA THR A 44 -3.26 7.47 1.51
C THR A 44 -3.46 8.87 2.07
N GLY A 45 -4.43 8.99 2.97
CA GLY A 45 -4.73 10.24 3.67
C GLY A 45 -5.25 9.94 5.06
N GLY A 46 -4.89 10.76 6.03
CA GLY A 46 -5.31 10.52 7.40
C GLY A 46 -5.09 11.71 8.32
N LEU A 47 -5.71 11.61 9.49
CA LEU A 47 -5.63 12.57 10.57
C LEU A 47 -5.28 11.83 11.85
N GLY A 48 -4.60 12.51 12.76
CA GLY A 48 -4.29 11.98 14.07
C GLY A 48 -4.33 13.05 15.15
N VAL A 49 -4.46 12.60 16.39
CA VAL A 49 -4.47 13.45 17.57
C VAL A 49 -3.65 12.78 18.68
N GLY A 50 -2.85 13.58 19.39
CA GLY A 50 -2.06 13.10 20.51
C GLY A 50 -0.89 14.01 20.84
N PHE A 51 -0.12 13.62 21.85
CA PHE A 51 1.10 14.33 22.23
C PHE A 51 2.23 13.98 21.26
N GLN A 52 2.19 14.61 20.10
CA GLN A 52 3.16 14.45 19.01
C GLN A 52 3.63 15.79 18.49
N ALA A 53 4.87 15.83 18.00
CA ALA A 53 5.44 16.96 17.30
C ALA A 53 6.45 16.47 16.26
N GLY A 54 6.42 17.07 15.07
CA GLY A 54 7.47 16.89 14.08
C GLY A 54 6.98 16.74 12.66
N ALA A 55 7.91 16.35 11.79
CA ALA A 55 7.65 16.01 10.40
C ALA A 55 8.57 14.84 9.96
N GLU A 56 7.99 13.90 9.23
CA GLU A 56 8.70 12.76 8.65
C GLU A 56 8.15 12.44 7.24
N ILE A 57 9.03 11.93 6.39
CA ILE A 57 8.68 11.29 5.13
C ILE A 57 9.08 9.82 5.26
N SER A 58 8.13 8.94 4.99
CA SER A 58 8.30 7.50 5.13
C SER A 58 8.02 6.81 3.81
N GLU A 59 8.99 6.05 3.32
CA GLU A 59 8.88 5.16 2.17
C GLU A 59 8.55 3.76 2.67
N PHE A 60 7.49 3.16 2.15
CA PHE A 60 7.00 1.84 2.51
C PHE A 60 7.06 0.91 1.30
N VAL A 61 7.67 -0.25 1.48
CA VAL A 61 7.60 -1.38 0.54
C VAL A 61 6.91 -2.53 1.25
N THR A 62 5.69 -2.81 0.82
CA THR A 62 4.80 -3.79 1.42
C THR A 62 4.65 -5.00 0.50
N VAL A 63 5.15 -6.15 0.94
CA VAL A 63 4.98 -7.44 0.29
C VAL A 63 3.61 -8.02 0.65
N LEU A 64 2.80 -8.31 -0.36
CA LEU A 64 1.46 -8.88 -0.23
C LEU A 64 1.54 -10.36 -0.58
N ASN A 65 1.33 -11.25 0.39
CA ASN A 65 1.52 -12.70 0.19
C ASN A 65 0.23 -13.44 -0.19
N THR A 66 -0.92 -12.76 -0.20
CA THR A 66 -2.21 -13.36 -0.56
C THR A 66 -2.93 -12.52 -1.62
N PRO A 67 -3.75 -13.16 -2.50
CA PRO A 67 -4.59 -12.42 -3.46
C PRO A 67 -5.56 -11.46 -2.75
N ALA A 68 -6.09 -11.86 -1.59
CA ALA A 68 -6.97 -11.02 -0.78
C ALA A 68 -6.27 -9.73 -0.30
N ALA A 69 -4.98 -9.81 0.04
CA ALA A 69 -4.20 -8.63 0.40
C ALA A 69 -4.03 -7.69 -0.80
N VAL A 70 -3.80 -8.22 -2.01
CA VAL A 70 -3.75 -7.42 -3.25
C VAL A 70 -5.10 -6.77 -3.54
N GLU A 71 -6.20 -7.51 -3.41
CA GLU A 71 -7.55 -7.00 -3.61
C GLU A 71 -7.93 -5.90 -2.62
N ALA A 72 -7.42 -5.95 -1.38
CA ALA A 72 -7.62 -4.86 -0.44
C ALA A 72 -7.09 -3.56 -1.03
N PHE A 73 -5.83 -3.50 -1.48
CA PHE A 73 -5.27 -2.29 -2.13
C PHE A 73 -5.94 -1.90 -3.44
N ALA A 74 -6.62 -2.83 -4.11
CA ALA A 74 -7.35 -2.59 -5.36
C ALA A 74 -8.71 -1.90 -5.15
N LYS A 75 -9.27 -1.99 -3.95
CA LYS A 75 -10.60 -1.47 -3.61
C LYS A 75 -10.49 -0.09 -2.96
N GLN A 76 -11.42 0.80 -3.26
CA GLN A 76 -11.58 2.05 -2.52
C GLN A 76 -12.04 1.76 -1.08
N GLY A 77 -11.44 2.44 -0.10
CA GLY A 77 -12.00 2.53 1.26
C GLY A 77 -11.36 1.63 2.32
N ASN A 78 -10.09 1.22 2.18
CA ASN A 78 -9.42 0.53 3.28
C ASN A 78 -9.06 1.54 4.36
N VAL A 79 -9.65 1.39 5.53
CA VAL A 79 -9.35 2.22 6.70
C VAL A 79 -8.45 1.44 7.64
N THR A 80 -7.36 2.07 8.05
CA THR A 80 -6.45 1.60 9.08
C THR A 80 -6.57 2.52 10.29
N LEU A 81 -6.56 1.92 11.47
CA LEU A 81 -6.60 2.61 12.75
C LEU A 81 -5.31 2.26 13.50
N GLY A 82 -4.49 3.28 13.79
CA GLY A 82 -3.13 3.13 14.30
C GLY A 82 -2.07 3.06 13.19
N GLY A 83 -0.83 3.41 13.54
CA GLY A 83 0.28 3.64 12.59
C GLY A 83 0.79 2.43 11.80
N ASN A 84 0.21 1.23 11.97
CA ASN A 84 0.64 0.01 11.29
C ASN A 84 -0.38 -0.42 10.23
N LEU A 85 0.11 -0.64 9.00
CA LEU A 85 -0.65 -1.09 7.82
C LEU A 85 -1.33 -2.48 7.98
N SER A 86 -1.07 -3.19 9.09
CA SER A 86 -1.50 -4.57 9.33
C SER A 86 -3.01 -4.77 9.41
N VAL A 87 -3.80 -3.71 9.62
CA VAL A 87 -5.25 -3.80 9.79
C VAL A 87 -6.00 -3.97 8.44
N ALA A 88 -5.35 -3.69 7.32
CA ALA A 88 -6.02 -3.59 6.01
C ALA A 88 -6.37 -4.94 5.34
N ALA A 89 -5.92 -6.09 5.85
CA ALA A 89 -5.95 -7.37 5.10
C ALA A 89 -6.94 -8.45 5.61
N GLY A 90 -7.82 -8.17 6.59
CA GLY A 90 -8.85 -9.14 7.05
C GLY A 90 -9.05 -9.14 8.57
N PRO A 91 -10.16 -9.73 9.08
CA PRO A 91 -10.86 -9.28 10.28
C PRO A 91 -9.99 -9.32 11.54
N ILE A 92 -9.99 -8.20 12.25
CA ILE A 92 -9.55 -8.10 13.65
C ILE A 92 -10.36 -9.15 14.44
N GLY A 93 -9.74 -10.28 14.78
CA GLY A 93 -10.30 -11.18 15.79
C GLY A 93 -10.29 -12.69 15.53
N ARG A 94 -10.00 -13.22 14.32
CA ARG A 94 -10.03 -14.69 14.11
C ARG A 94 -8.67 -15.36 13.91
N ALA A 95 -7.59 -14.61 13.70
CA ALA A 95 -6.25 -15.19 13.53
C ALA A 95 -5.43 -15.27 14.84
N ALA A 96 -5.95 -14.75 15.96
CA ALA A 96 -5.26 -14.77 17.25
C ALA A 96 -5.32 -16.14 17.96
N GLU A 97 -6.10 -17.10 17.46
CA GLU A 97 -6.38 -18.35 18.18
C GLU A 97 -5.72 -19.62 17.59
N ALA A 98 -4.95 -19.53 16.51
CA ALA A 98 -4.29 -20.70 15.94
C ALA A 98 -2.77 -20.56 15.97
N GLY A 99 -2.17 -21.06 17.05
CA GLY A 99 -0.75 -21.33 17.11
C GLY A 99 -0.32 -22.30 15.99
N VAL A 100 0.97 -22.20 15.64
CA VAL A 100 1.72 -22.97 14.64
C VAL A 100 1.71 -22.35 13.22
N GLY A 101 2.74 -21.53 12.94
CA GLY A 101 3.26 -21.34 11.58
C GLY A 101 2.60 -20.27 10.69
N LEU A 102 1.95 -19.25 11.25
CA LEU A 102 1.37 -18.16 10.46
C LEU A 102 2.46 -17.30 9.81
N GLN A 103 2.78 -17.55 8.54
CA GLN A 103 3.46 -16.56 7.72
C GLN A 103 2.54 -15.33 7.62
N ALA A 104 3.05 -14.14 7.93
CA ALA A 104 2.25 -12.93 7.85
C ALA A 104 1.72 -12.73 6.42
N ALA A 105 0.43 -12.41 6.30
CA ALA A 105 -0.20 -12.11 5.01
C ALA A 105 0.46 -10.91 4.31
N VAL A 106 1.11 -10.03 5.10
CA VAL A 106 1.75 -8.80 4.66
C VAL A 106 3.06 -8.60 5.42
N TYR A 107 4.14 -8.25 4.72
CA TYR A 107 5.39 -7.77 5.31
C TYR A 107 5.70 -6.36 4.81
N THR A 108 5.93 -5.41 5.70
CA THR A 108 6.25 -4.03 5.32
C THR A 108 7.66 -3.67 5.77
N TYR A 109 8.46 -3.22 4.81
CA TYR A 109 9.73 -2.55 5.07
C TYR A 109 9.49 -1.05 4.94
N SER A 110 10.03 -0.28 5.88
CA SER A 110 9.93 1.18 5.81
C SER A 110 11.26 1.84 6.07
N ARG A 111 11.50 2.93 5.35
CA ARG A 111 12.58 3.88 5.62
C ARG A 111 11.94 5.23 5.87
N SER A 112 12.28 5.83 7.00
CA SER A 112 11.73 7.11 7.43
C SER A 112 12.85 8.13 7.58
N GLU A 113 12.63 9.33 7.07
CA GLU A 113 13.54 10.46 7.17
C GLU A 113 12.80 11.66 7.78
N GLY A 114 13.36 12.20 8.86
CA GLY A 114 12.77 13.31 9.60
C GLY A 114 12.86 13.14 11.12
N LEU A 115 12.21 14.05 11.84
CA LEU A 115 12.11 14.01 13.29
C LEU A 115 10.63 14.08 13.65
N PHE A 116 10.10 12.96 14.11
CA PHE A 116 8.74 12.84 14.60
C PHE A 116 8.77 12.06 15.91
N ALA A 117 8.26 12.66 16.98
CA ALA A 117 8.23 12.03 18.29
C ALA A 117 6.87 12.22 18.94
N GLY A 118 6.40 11.19 19.64
CA GLY A 118 5.18 11.26 20.42
C GLY A 118 4.35 9.99 20.41
N VAL A 119 3.21 10.09 21.07
CA VAL A 119 2.17 9.05 21.10
C VAL A 119 0.90 9.65 20.54
N SER A 120 0.29 8.98 19.57
CA SER A 120 -0.91 9.51 18.90
C SER A 120 -1.81 8.40 18.38
N LEU A 121 -3.10 8.71 18.35
CA LEU A 121 -4.10 7.91 17.68
C LEU A 121 -4.27 8.44 16.26
N GLU A 122 -4.14 7.56 15.28
CA GLU A 122 -4.20 7.92 13.86
C GLU A 122 -5.31 7.13 13.15
N GLY A 123 -6.10 7.83 12.35
CA GLY A 123 -7.04 7.24 11.39
C GLY A 123 -6.56 7.52 9.97
N THR A 124 -6.39 6.49 9.16
CA THR A 124 -5.78 6.62 7.83
C THR A 124 -6.52 5.76 6.82
N GLY A 125 -6.90 6.35 5.70
CA GLY A 125 -7.50 5.66 4.56
C GLY A 125 -6.45 5.37 3.51
N ILE A 126 -6.61 4.25 2.81
CA ILE A 126 -5.91 3.92 1.58
C ILE A 126 -6.96 3.58 0.51
N GLY A 127 -6.77 4.13 -0.68
CA GLY A 127 -7.64 3.87 -1.80
C GLY A 127 -6.94 4.03 -3.14
N THR A 128 -7.54 3.41 -4.14
CA THR A 128 -7.17 3.57 -5.55
C THR A 128 -7.33 5.02 -6.00
N ARG A 129 -6.42 5.46 -6.87
CA ARG A 129 -6.50 6.74 -7.57
C ARG A 129 -6.87 6.52 -9.03
N ASP A 130 -8.17 6.43 -9.30
CA ASP A 130 -8.70 6.16 -10.65
C ASP A 130 -8.40 7.29 -11.64
N ASP A 131 -8.31 8.53 -11.17
CA ASP A 131 -7.84 9.70 -11.93
C ASP A 131 -6.40 9.51 -12.41
N ALA A 132 -5.50 9.12 -11.51
CA ALA A 132 -4.09 8.90 -11.82
C ALA A 132 -3.90 7.67 -12.73
N ASN A 133 -4.67 6.61 -12.51
CA ASN A 133 -4.69 5.45 -13.41
C ASN A 133 -5.15 5.85 -14.81
N THR A 134 -6.25 6.60 -14.92
CA THR A 134 -6.76 7.04 -16.22
C THR A 134 -5.74 7.89 -16.98
N ALA A 135 -5.09 8.83 -16.28
CA ALA A 135 -4.03 9.65 -16.85
C ALA A 135 -2.81 8.83 -17.30
N TYR A 136 -2.39 7.84 -16.50
CA TYR A 136 -1.21 7.02 -16.79
C TYR A 136 -1.42 6.02 -17.93
N TYR A 137 -2.62 5.42 -18.01
CA TYR A 137 -2.97 4.44 -19.05
C TYR A 137 -3.60 5.09 -20.29
N GLY A 138 -3.84 6.41 -20.29
CA GLY A 138 -4.42 7.16 -21.40
C GLY A 138 -5.90 6.85 -21.67
N ARG A 139 -6.55 6.05 -20.84
CA ARG A 139 -7.97 5.68 -20.93
C ARG A 139 -8.50 5.26 -19.56
N PRO A 140 -9.83 5.31 -19.33
CA PRO A 140 -10.41 4.82 -18.09
C PRO A 140 -10.11 3.33 -17.90
N VAL A 141 -9.47 3.00 -16.78
CA VAL A 141 -9.10 1.63 -16.41
C VAL A 141 -9.34 1.41 -14.92
N ALA A 142 -9.98 0.29 -14.58
CA ALA A 142 -10.20 -0.08 -13.18
C ALA A 142 -8.93 -0.72 -12.60
N ALA A 143 -8.62 -0.43 -11.33
CA ALA A 143 -7.51 -1.07 -10.63
C ALA A 143 -7.59 -2.59 -10.63
N GLY A 144 -8.80 -3.16 -10.49
CA GLY A 144 -9.00 -4.61 -10.55
C GLY A 144 -8.56 -5.22 -11.88
N ASP A 145 -8.80 -4.54 -13.00
CA ASP A 145 -8.39 -5.04 -14.32
C ASP A 145 -6.89 -4.87 -14.56
N ILE A 146 -6.30 -3.78 -14.05
CA ILE A 146 -4.85 -3.58 -14.04
C ILE A 146 -4.19 -4.74 -13.28
N LEU A 147 -4.59 -4.98 -12.03
CA LEU A 147 -3.97 -5.98 -11.15
C LEU A 147 -4.29 -7.42 -11.56
N ALA A 148 -5.39 -7.66 -12.28
CA ALA A 148 -5.65 -8.94 -12.93
C ALA A 148 -4.78 -9.19 -14.18
N GLY A 149 -3.97 -8.21 -14.62
CA GLY A 149 -3.14 -8.31 -15.82
C GLY A 149 -3.93 -8.27 -17.13
N LYS A 150 -5.15 -7.72 -17.12
CA LYS A 150 -5.98 -7.56 -18.33
C LYS A 150 -5.64 -6.30 -19.12
N VAL A 151 -4.89 -5.39 -18.51
CA VAL A 151 -4.45 -4.13 -19.11
C VAL A 151 -2.95 -4.20 -19.36
N GLU A 152 -2.53 -3.88 -20.58
CA GLU A 152 -1.11 -3.82 -20.92
C GLU A 152 -0.43 -2.67 -20.17
N PRO A 153 0.72 -2.91 -19.51
CA PRO A 153 1.45 -1.86 -18.82
C PRO A 153 1.99 -0.80 -19.80
N PRO A 154 1.83 0.51 -19.50
CA PRO A 154 2.45 1.58 -20.28
C PRO A 154 3.97 1.46 -20.31
N ALA A 155 4.62 2.02 -21.34
CA ALA A 155 6.07 1.94 -21.50
C ALA A 155 6.85 2.46 -20.28
N GLY A 156 6.32 3.47 -19.58
CA GLY A 156 6.93 4.01 -18.35
C GLY A 156 6.99 3.02 -17.18
N ALA A 157 6.25 1.90 -17.23
CA ALA A 157 6.27 0.88 -16.18
C ALA A 157 7.41 -0.12 -16.34
N GLN A 158 8.06 -0.17 -17.52
CA GLN A 158 9.00 -1.24 -17.86
C GLN A 158 10.18 -1.34 -16.89
N SER A 159 10.74 -0.21 -16.45
CA SER A 159 11.86 -0.21 -15.49
C SER A 159 11.47 -0.85 -14.14
N LEU A 160 10.26 -0.56 -13.65
CA LEU A 160 9.73 -1.18 -12.44
C LEU A 160 9.55 -2.69 -12.65
N LEU A 161 8.89 -3.08 -13.73
CA LEU A 161 8.60 -4.49 -14.02
C LEU A 161 9.87 -5.31 -14.25
N ALA A 162 10.89 -4.73 -14.89
CA ALA A 162 12.18 -5.36 -15.08
C ALA A 162 12.87 -5.63 -13.74
N GLU A 163 12.83 -4.69 -12.80
CA GLU A 163 13.40 -4.87 -11.47
C GLU A 163 12.66 -5.94 -10.67
N LEU A 164 11.33 -5.91 -10.70
CA LEU A 164 10.49 -6.89 -10.01
C LEU A 164 10.64 -8.31 -10.58
N SER A 165 10.97 -8.44 -11.87
CA SER A 165 11.14 -9.73 -12.53
C SER A 165 12.46 -10.42 -12.13
N LYS A 166 13.40 -9.71 -11.50
CA LYS A 166 14.63 -10.31 -10.96
C LYS A 166 14.39 -11.15 -9.69
N TYR A 167 13.23 -11.00 -9.02
CA TYR A 167 12.96 -11.55 -7.67
C TYR A 167 11.70 -12.42 -7.58
#